data_AF-A0A2T6ZQC9-F1
#
_entry.id   AF-A0A2T6ZQC9-F1
#
_cell.length_a   1.000
_cell.length_b   1.000
_cell.length_c   1.000
_cell.angle_alpha   90.00
_cell.angle_beta   90.00
_cell.angle_gamma   90.00
#
_symmetry.space_group_name_H-M   'P 1'
#
loop_
_entity.id
_entity.type
_entity.pdbx_description
1 polymer ?
#
loop_
_entity_poly.entity_id
_entity_poly.type
_entity_poly.pdbx_seq_one_letter_code
_entity_poly.pdbx_strand_id
1 'polypeptide(L)'
;MTPAELSQMLLCDEYLIIDISPPGFTKLEPFIGGRSYTYRPKISQLRVKMNTQIHGTVSSWAAELVAEGEKAGAWERKDLSIISEGRLIGFAAQYSGITKVLDCAIFPRGRYWPTVVFEFGYCEPYEDLKEDVKLLLEGSAGKISKVVIIKIMPLTTGQKELQTGFVEIWHLIKGKATKDGDRKNLFPIPKSHKTQKLMMTLYDILRNQYNNRSNKSWKKDRVVALPFDPLRGYLKEATWRYLIQKNVIENDGDESPSSSEDENKETTSEDENEESTSEDSGGSG
;
A
#
# COMPACT_ATOMS: atom_id res chain seq x y z
N MET A 1 -7.29 -19.60 -25.36
CA MET A 1 -7.36 -19.34 -23.90
C MET A 1 -8.49 -20.11 -23.25
N THR A 2 -8.14 -21.24 -22.65
CA THR A 2 -8.94 -21.95 -21.65
C THR A 2 -8.60 -21.45 -20.23
N PRO A 3 -9.38 -21.82 -19.19
CA PRO A 3 -9.00 -21.55 -17.81
C PRO A 3 -7.63 -22.12 -17.42
N ALA A 4 -7.28 -23.32 -17.92
CA ALA A 4 -6.00 -23.95 -17.65
C ALA A 4 -4.82 -23.18 -18.29
N GLU A 5 -4.97 -22.73 -19.54
CA GLU A 5 -3.98 -21.86 -20.20
C GLU A 5 -3.77 -20.55 -19.42
N LEU A 6 -4.86 -19.90 -18.98
CA LEU A 6 -4.76 -18.69 -18.17
C LEU A 6 -4.08 -18.98 -16.82
N SER A 7 -4.49 -20.01 -16.10
CA SER A 7 -3.87 -20.40 -14.82
C SER A 7 -2.37 -20.65 -14.97
N GLN A 8 -1.93 -21.30 -16.05
CA GLN A 8 -0.51 -21.53 -16.31
C GLN A 8 0.26 -20.22 -16.55
N MET A 9 -0.29 -19.28 -17.33
CA MET A 9 0.32 -17.95 -17.54
C MET A 9 0.41 -17.15 -16.22
N LEU A 10 -0.60 -17.29 -15.35
CA LEU A 10 -0.63 -16.59 -14.06
C LEU A 10 0.38 -17.13 -13.03
N LEU A 11 1.03 -18.27 -13.30
CA LEU A 11 2.17 -18.79 -12.52
C LEU A 11 3.53 -18.23 -12.97
N CYS A 12 3.61 -17.59 -14.15
CA CYS A 12 4.88 -17.14 -14.72
C CYS A 12 5.51 -15.92 -14.02
N ASP A 13 4.82 -15.31 -13.04
CA ASP A 13 5.30 -14.11 -12.33
C ASP A 13 5.59 -12.91 -13.26
N GLU A 14 4.82 -12.79 -14.33
CA GLU A 14 4.95 -11.75 -15.36
C GLU A 14 3.77 -10.77 -15.37
N TYR A 15 4.00 -9.61 -15.99
CA TYR A 15 2.93 -8.68 -16.37
C TYR A 15 2.29 -9.17 -17.67
N LEU A 16 1.03 -9.59 -17.63
CA LEU A 16 0.37 -10.22 -18.78
C LEU A 16 -0.49 -9.23 -19.55
N ILE A 17 -0.30 -9.16 -20.87
CA ILE A 17 -1.22 -8.51 -21.81
C ILE A 17 -1.86 -9.61 -22.66
N ILE A 18 -3.18 -9.71 -22.62
CA ILE A 18 -3.97 -10.81 -23.18
C ILE A 18 -5.08 -10.24 -24.04
N ASP A 19 -5.11 -10.62 -25.32
CA ASP A 19 -6.22 -10.32 -26.21
C ASP A 19 -7.38 -11.32 -25.97
N ILE A 20 -8.52 -10.80 -25.52
CA ILE A 20 -9.67 -11.55 -25.04
C ILE A 20 -10.98 -10.78 -25.27
N SER A 21 -11.88 -11.40 -26.03
CA SER A 21 -13.22 -10.85 -26.33
C SER A 21 -14.10 -10.78 -25.07
N PRO A 22 -15.14 -9.93 -25.03
CA PRO A 22 -15.97 -9.77 -23.83
C PRO A 22 -16.59 -11.07 -23.29
N PRO A 23 -17.12 -12.01 -24.12
CA PRO A 23 -17.59 -13.31 -23.63
C PRO A 23 -16.45 -14.18 -23.08
N GLY A 24 -15.25 -14.08 -23.65
CA GLY A 24 -14.05 -14.73 -23.13
C GLY A 24 -13.67 -14.18 -21.75
N PHE A 25 -13.68 -12.86 -21.59
CA PHE A 25 -13.38 -12.20 -20.32
C PHE A 25 -14.37 -12.61 -19.24
N THR A 26 -15.69 -12.55 -19.50
CA THR A 26 -16.70 -13.00 -18.52
C THR A 26 -16.53 -14.47 -18.13
N LYS A 27 -16.03 -15.34 -19.03
CA LYS A 27 -15.72 -16.74 -18.70
C LYS A 27 -14.43 -16.92 -17.90
N LEU A 28 -13.43 -16.04 -18.06
CA LEU A 28 -12.09 -16.20 -17.48
C LEU A 28 -11.79 -15.29 -16.28
N GLU A 29 -12.56 -14.22 -16.07
CA GLU A 29 -12.45 -13.30 -14.93
C GLU A 29 -12.37 -14.02 -13.55
N PRO A 30 -13.16 -15.08 -13.26
CA PRO A 30 -13.05 -15.80 -11.99
C PRO A 30 -11.72 -16.53 -11.75
N PHE A 31 -10.96 -16.81 -12.81
CA PHE A 31 -9.69 -17.57 -12.74
C PHE A 31 -8.46 -16.66 -12.58
N ILE A 32 -8.64 -15.33 -12.62
CA ILE A 32 -7.57 -14.36 -12.38
C ILE A 32 -7.13 -14.38 -10.89
N GLY A 33 -8.05 -14.71 -9.99
CA GLY A 33 -7.85 -14.68 -8.54
C GLY A 33 -7.68 -13.26 -8.00
N GLY A 34 -7.06 -13.13 -6.83
CA GLY A 34 -6.73 -11.84 -6.20
C GLY A 34 -5.57 -11.12 -6.88
N ARG A 35 -5.70 -10.82 -8.17
CA ARG A 35 -4.76 -10.00 -8.95
C ARG A 35 -5.45 -8.73 -9.39
N SER A 36 -4.71 -7.63 -9.36
CA SER A 36 -5.12 -6.40 -10.03
C SER A 36 -5.09 -6.58 -11.55
N TYR A 37 -6.10 -6.07 -12.25
CA TYR A 37 -6.17 -6.11 -13.70
C TYR A 37 -6.99 -4.95 -14.26
N THR A 38 -6.80 -4.67 -15.55
CA THR A 38 -7.57 -3.69 -16.31
C THR A 38 -8.09 -4.35 -17.58
N TYR A 39 -9.42 -4.50 -17.69
CA TYR A 39 -10.08 -5.03 -18.89
C TYR A 39 -10.70 -3.92 -19.74
N ARG A 40 -10.31 -3.87 -21.02
CA ARG A 40 -10.61 -2.81 -21.98
C ARG A 40 -11.40 -3.40 -23.16
N PRO A 41 -12.73 -3.61 -23.05
CA PRO A 41 -13.51 -4.38 -24.03
C PRO A 41 -13.52 -3.79 -25.44
N LYS A 42 -13.40 -2.45 -25.58
CA LYS A 42 -13.36 -1.77 -26.89
C LYS A 42 -12.18 -2.19 -27.78
N ILE A 43 -11.10 -2.67 -27.17
CA ILE A 43 -9.93 -3.23 -27.86
C ILE A 43 -9.75 -4.72 -27.55
N SER A 44 -10.73 -5.36 -26.90
CA SER A 44 -10.68 -6.74 -26.43
C SER A 44 -9.37 -7.10 -25.70
N GLN A 45 -8.89 -6.25 -24.80
CA GLN A 45 -7.61 -6.46 -24.11
C GLN A 45 -7.76 -6.51 -22.59
N LEU A 46 -7.19 -7.55 -21.97
CA LEU A 46 -7.00 -7.70 -20.53
C LEU A 46 -5.53 -7.48 -20.21
N ARG A 47 -5.22 -6.60 -19.25
CA ARG A 47 -3.88 -6.49 -18.67
C ARG A 47 -3.93 -6.95 -17.22
N VAL A 48 -3.14 -7.96 -16.83
CA VAL A 48 -3.12 -8.54 -15.47
C VAL A 48 -1.77 -8.25 -14.83
N LYS A 49 -1.79 -7.73 -13.59
CA LYS A 49 -0.57 -7.50 -12.81
C LYS A 49 -0.03 -8.80 -12.21
N MET A 50 1.28 -8.80 -12.01
CA MET A 50 1.97 -9.80 -11.20
C MET A 50 1.45 -9.72 -9.76
N ASN A 51 1.20 -10.85 -9.07
CA ASN A 51 0.92 -10.84 -7.63
C ASN A 51 2.12 -11.39 -6.85
N THR A 52 2.89 -10.47 -6.27
CA THR A 52 3.97 -10.79 -5.33
C THR A 52 3.66 -10.24 -3.95
N GLN A 53 4.32 -10.78 -2.93
CA GLN A 53 4.29 -10.20 -1.57
C GLN A 53 4.67 -8.70 -1.57
N ILE A 54 5.48 -8.27 -2.53
CA ILE A 54 5.88 -6.86 -2.72
C ILE A 54 4.66 -5.97 -3.04
N HIS A 55 3.68 -6.44 -3.81
CA HIS A 55 2.42 -5.72 -4.04
C HIS A 55 1.59 -5.60 -2.75
N GLY A 56 1.59 -6.64 -1.90
CA GLY A 56 0.89 -6.65 -0.62
C GLY A 56 1.35 -5.55 0.36
N THR A 57 2.58 -5.05 0.22
CA THR A 57 3.12 -3.97 1.07
C THR A 57 2.34 -2.66 1.01
N VAL A 58 1.58 -2.44 -0.08
CA VAL A 58 0.87 -1.18 -0.34
C VAL A 58 -0.34 -1.00 0.57
N SER A 59 -1.03 -2.09 0.95
CA SER A 59 -2.16 -2.00 1.87
C SER A 59 -1.71 -1.69 3.31
N SER A 60 -0.60 -2.28 3.75
CA SER A 60 0.08 -1.91 5.01
C SER A 60 0.49 -0.43 5.01
N TRP A 61 1.08 0.06 3.92
CA TRP A 61 1.46 1.47 3.83
C TRP A 61 0.25 2.42 3.75
N ALA A 62 -0.85 2.01 3.13
CA ALA A 62 -2.10 2.77 3.18
C ALA A 62 -2.72 2.79 4.59
N ALA A 63 -2.50 1.75 5.40
CA ALA A 63 -2.97 1.69 6.79
C ALA A 63 -2.30 2.75 7.67
N GLU A 64 -1.00 3.01 7.49
CA GLU A 64 -0.29 4.09 8.17
C GLU A 64 -0.95 5.47 7.96
N LEU A 65 -1.46 5.76 6.76
CA LEU A 65 -2.17 7.02 6.48
C LEU A 65 -3.51 7.11 7.23
N VAL A 66 -4.24 5.99 7.34
CA VAL A 66 -5.50 5.93 8.09
C VAL A 66 -5.25 6.06 9.59
N ALA A 67 -4.23 5.37 10.09
CA ALA A 67 -3.84 5.36 11.50
C ALA A 67 -3.32 6.73 11.98
N GLU A 68 -2.45 7.41 11.23
CA GLU A 68 -1.96 8.75 11.61
C GLU A 68 -3.07 9.80 11.65
N GLY A 69 -4.07 9.72 10.76
CA GLY A 69 -5.22 10.62 10.81
C GLY A 69 -6.23 10.28 11.91
N GLU A 70 -6.39 9.00 12.27
CA GLU A 70 -7.19 8.56 13.42
C GLU A 70 -6.55 9.02 14.73
N LYS A 71 -5.25 8.76 14.90
CA LYS A 71 -4.40 9.20 16.01
C LYS A 71 -4.37 10.72 16.18
N ALA A 72 -4.46 11.48 15.08
CA ALA A 72 -4.60 12.94 15.12
C ALA A 72 -6.04 13.43 15.41
N GLY A 73 -7.04 12.54 15.44
CA GLY A 73 -8.45 12.90 15.66
C GLY A 73 -9.11 13.61 14.48
N ALA A 74 -8.65 13.34 13.25
CA ALA A 74 -9.22 13.91 12.02
C ALA A 74 -10.49 13.18 11.55
N TRP A 75 -10.60 11.88 11.85
CA TRP A 75 -11.74 10.98 11.57
C TRP A 75 -11.74 9.83 12.60
N GLU A 76 -12.83 9.07 12.70
CA GLU A 76 -12.85 7.83 13.49
C GLU A 76 -12.37 6.61 12.66
N ARG A 77 -11.93 5.54 13.32
CA ARG A 77 -11.57 4.24 12.68
C ARG A 77 -12.63 3.71 11.71
N LYS A 78 -13.91 3.99 11.99
CA LYS A 78 -15.09 3.54 11.22
C LYS A 78 -15.43 4.43 10.02
N ASP A 79 -14.72 5.54 9.81
CA ASP A 79 -15.02 6.53 8.76
C ASP A 79 -14.29 6.27 7.45
N LEU A 80 -13.16 5.55 7.49
CA LEU A 80 -12.41 5.09 6.32
C LEU A 80 -12.40 3.56 6.27
N SER A 81 -12.16 3.02 5.09
CA SER A 81 -11.89 1.60 4.88
C SER A 81 -10.84 1.46 3.78
N ILE A 82 -9.87 0.56 4.00
CA ILE A 82 -8.89 0.18 2.99
C ILE A 82 -9.39 -1.08 2.31
N ILE A 83 -9.40 -1.07 0.97
CA ILE A 83 -9.83 -2.20 0.15
C ILE A 83 -8.75 -2.44 -0.90
N SER A 84 -8.05 -3.55 -0.77
CA SER A 84 -7.31 -4.19 -1.87
C SER A 84 -8.26 -5.00 -2.73
N GLU A 85 -7.89 -5.27 -3.98
CA GLU A 85 -8.68 -6.05 -4.95
C GLU A 85 -10.07 -5.43 -5.25
N GLY A 86 -10.25 -4.14 -4.96
CA GLY A 86 -11.51 -3.44 -5.18
C GLY A 86 -11.86 -3.32 -6.67
N ARG A 87 -12.91 -4.00 -7.12
CA ARG A 87 -13.38 -3.98 -8.52
C ARG A 87 -14.22 -2.75 -8.83
N LEU A 88 -13.67 -1.83 -9.64
CA LEU A 88 -14.35 -0.65 -10.16
C LEU A 88 -14.92 -0.89 -11.57
N ILE A 89 -16.14 -0.40 -11.77
CA ILE A 89 -16.89 -0.35 -13.04
C ILE A 89 -17.68 0.96 -13.11
N GLY A 90 -18.18 1.32 -14.30
CA GLY A 90 -18.97 2.54 -14.48
C GLY A 90 -18.13 3.82 -14.60
N PHE A 91 -16.96 3.70 -15.22
CA PHE A 91 -16.17 4.83 -15.70
C PHE A 91 -16.91 5.58 -16.84
N ALA A 92 -16.63 6.88 -16.99
CA ALA A 92 -17.32 7.78 -17.90
C ALA A 92 -16.62 8.00 -19.25
N ALA A 93 -17.35 8.58 -20.20
CA ALA A 93 -16.84 9.02 -21.51
C ALA A 93 -16.05 7.93 -22.25
N GLN A 94 -14.83 8.24 -22.72
CA GLN A 94 -13.99 7.29 -23.47
C GLN A 94 -13.67 6.00 -22.69
N TYR A 95 -13.65 6.07 -21.35
CA TYR A 95 -13.37 4.94 -20.46
C TYR A 95 -14.60 4.06 -20.15
N SER A 96 -15.79 4.41 -20.67
CA SER A 96 -17.00 3.60 -20.47
C SER A 96 -16.83 2.16 -20.95
N GLY A 97 -17.31 1.22 -20.14
CA GLY A 97 -17.18 -0.23 -20.32
C GLY A 97 -15.91 -0.86 -19.72
N ILE A 98 -14.91 -0.07 -19.33
CA ILE A 98 -13.68 -0.59 -18.71
C ILE A 98 -13.97 -1.14 -17.31
N THR A 99 -13.35 -2.27 -16.97
CA THR A 99 -13.32 -2.84 -15.62
C THR A 99 -11.89 -2.75 -15.10
N LYS A 100 -11.73 -2.37 -13.82
CA LYS A 100 -10.42 -2.20 -13.17
C LYS A 100 -10.46 -2.78 -11.76
N VAL A 101 -9.50 -3.63 -11.41
CA VAL A 101 -9.22 -4.04 -10.03
C VAL A 101 -7.98 -3.30 -9.54
N LEU A 102 -8.07 -2.75 -8.33
CA LEU A 102 -7.06 -1.90 -7.69
C LEU A 102 -6.13 -2.72 -6.78
N ASP A 103 -4.86 -2.32 -6.67
CA ASP A 103 -3.94 -2.91 -5.68
C ASP A 103 -4.37 -2.52 -4.26
N CYS A 104 -4.68 -1.25 -4.05
CA CYS A 104 -5.17 -0.72 -2.78
C CYS A 104 -5.89 0.62 -2.97
N ALA A 105 -6.98 0.86 -2.25
CA ALA A 105 -7.62 2.17 -2.21
C ALA A 105 -8.34 2.47 -0.89
N ILE A 106 -8.48 3.77 -0.59
CA ILE A 106 -9.17 4.30 0.60
C ILE A 106 -10.58 4.75 0.21
N PHE A 107 -11.56 4.21 0.93
CA PHE A 107 -12.98 4.48 0.77
C PHE A 107 -13.51 5.18 2.04
N PRO A 108 -13.91 6.46 1.98
CA PRO A 108 -14.69 7.07 3.04
C PRO A 108 -16.08 6.44 3.11
N ARG A 109 -16.50 6.04 4.31
CA ARG A 109 -17.71 5.28 4.58
C ARG A 109 -18.94 5.91 3.91
N GLY A 110 -19.76 5.06 3.29
CA GLY A 110 -20.95 5.49 2.53
C GLY A 110 -20.66 5.93 1.09
N ARG A 111 -19.46 5.65 0.55
CA ARG A 111 -19.13 5.84 -0.88
C ARG A 111 -18.88 4.50 -1.57
N TYR A 112 -19.43 4.35 -2.77
CA TYR A 112 -19.12 3.25 -3.69
C TYR A 112 -17.78 3.45 -4.46
N TRP A 113 -17.31 4.70 -4.57
CA TRP A 113 -16.02 5.01 -5.21
C TRP A 113 -14.98 5.45 -4.18
N PRO A 114 -13.71 5.01 -4.29
CA PRO A 114 -12.64 5.47 -3.42
C PRO A 114 -12.34 6.95 -3.64
N THR A 115 -11.55 7.53 -2.76
CA THR A 115 -11.00 8.89 -2.91
C THR A 115 -9.53 8.84 -3.27
N VAL A 116 -8.73 8.10 -2.52
CA VAL A 116 -7.31 7.87 -2.80
C VAL A 116 -7.12 6.44 -3.29
N VAL A 117 -6.41 6.27 -4.40
CA VAL A 117 -5.99 4.96 -4.94
C VAL A 117 -4.48 4.88 -4.93
N PHE A 118 -3.94 3.70 -4.64
CA PHE A 118 -2.52 3.37 -4.78
C PHE A 118 -2.38 2.32 -5.88
N GLU A 119 -1.63 2.64 -6.92
CA GLU A 119 -1.30 1.74 -8.02
C GLU A 119 0.19 1.37 -7.92
N PHE A 120 0.47 0.10 -7.67
CA PHE A 120 1.82 -0.45 -7.65
C PHE A 120 2.27 -0.86 -9.05
N GLY A 121 3.58 -0.96 -9.26
CA GLY A 121 4.12 -1.66 -10.43
C GLY A 121 5.52 -2.16 -10.21
N TYR A 122 5.71 -3.47 -10.34
CA TYR A 122 7.00 -4.16 -10.32
C TYR A 122 7.42 -4.53 -11.75
N CYS A 123 6.73 -5.45 -12.41
CA CYS A 123 6.96 -5.79 -13.83
C CYS A 123 6.20 -4.85 -14.79
N GLU A 124 5.19 -4.15 -14.29
CA GLU A 124 4.31 -3.24 -15.03
C GLU A 124 5.11 -2.07 -15.65
N PRO A 125 4.97 -1.81 -16.97
CA PRO A 125 5.54 -0.63 -17.61
C PRO A 125 5.02 0.67 -17.00
N TYR A 126 5.88 1.68 -16.89
CA TYR A 126 5.50 2.96 -16.28
C TYR A 126 4.42 3.73 -17.08
N GLU A 127 4.37 3.56 -18.41
CA GLU A 127 3.32 4.17 -19.23
C GLU A 127 1.94 3.52 -19.01
N ASP A 128 1.87 2.20 -18.81
CA ASP A 128 0.64 1.48 -18.44
C ASP A 128 0.08 1.96 -17.09
N LEU A 129 0.94 2.19 -16.10
CA LEU A 129 0.55 2.81 -14.83
C LEU A 129 -0.04 4.21 -15.04
N LYS A 130 0.50 5.01 -15.98
CA LYS A 130 -0.06 6.32 -16.34
C LYS A 130 -1.37 6.21 -17.12
N GLU A 131 -1.58 5.16 -17.92
CA GLU A 131 -2.88 4.90 -18.56
C GLU A 131 -3.95 4.55 -17.52
N ASP A 132 -3.61 3.74 -16.52
CA ASP A 132 -4.52 3.42 -15.42
C ASP A 132 -4.78 4.63 -14.51
N VAL A 133 -3.80 5.49 -14.25
CA VAL A 133 -3.99 6.78 -13.56
C VAL A 133 -4.96 7.70 -14.31
N LYS A 134 -4.87 7.80 -15.64
CA LYS A 134 -5.83 8.55 -16.47
C LYS A 134 -7.23 7.95 -16.37
N LEU A 135 -7.36 6.62 -16.53
CA LEU A 135 -8.62 5.89 -16.34
C LEU A 135 -9.26 6.18 -14.97
N LEU A 136 -8.46 6.14 -13.90
CA LEU A 136 -8.93 6.37 -12.53
C LEU A 136 -9.35 7.83 -12.28
N LEU A 137 -8.55 8.81 -12.67
CA LEU A 137 -8.85 10.22 -12.40
C LEU A 137 -9.92 10.79 -13.35
N GLU A 138 -9.72 10.63 -14.65
CA GLU A 138 -10.58 11.20 -15.69
C GLU A 138 -11.84 10.34 -15.84
N GLY A 139 -11.68 9.02 -15.94
CA GLY A 139 -12.80 8.08 -16.09
C GLY A 139 -13.70 7.99 -14.84
N SER A 140 -13.21 8.23 -13.63
CA SER A 140 -14.10 8.33 -12.46
C SER A 140 -14.92 9.64 -12.42
N ALA A 141 -14.69 10.58 -13.35
CA ALA A 141 -15.30 11.91 -13.36
C ALA A 141 -15.10 12.67 -12.03
N GLY A 142 -13.88 12.63 -11.49
CA GLY A 142 -13.51 13.35 -10.26
C GLY A 142 -14.03 12.75 -8.95
N LYS A 143 -14.64 11.55 -8.97
CA LYS A 143 -14.99 10.81 -7.75
C LYS A 143 -13.71 10.49 -6.95
N ILE A 144 -12.69 10.00 -7.64
CA ILE A 144 -11.31 9.84 -7.12
C ILE A 144 -10.64 11.22 -7.08
N SER A 145 -9.84 11.49 -6.04
CA SER A 145 -9.13 12.75 -5.81
C SER A 145 -7.65 12.65 -6.17
N LYS A 146 -7.01 11.55 -5.77
CA LYS A 146 -5.59 11.26 -5.92
C LYS A 146 -5.40 9.82 -6.39
N VAL A 147 -4.42 9.63 -7.28
CA VAL A 147 -3.82 8.32 -7.52
C VAL A 147 -2.34 8.43 -7.17
N VAL A 148 -1.82 7.46 -6.42
CA VAL A 148 -0.42 7.35 -6.04
C VAL A 148 0.20 6.23 -6.88
N ILE A 149 1.15 6.55 -7.75
CA ILE A 149 1.96 5.53 -8.43
C ILE A 149 3.11 5.15 -7.49
N ILE A 150 3.30 3.87 -7.22
CA ILE A 150 4.48 3.31 -6.56
C ILE A 150 5.17 2.39 -7.56
N LYS A 151 6.25 2.85 -8.19
CA LYS A 151 7.00 2.06 -9.18
C LYS A 151 8.29 1.56 -8.56
N ILE A 152 8.47 0.25 -8.56
CA ILE A 152 9.72 -0.44 -8.23
C ILE A 152 10.24 -1.08 -9.53
N MET A 153 11.56 -1.12 -9.71
CA MET A 153 12.17 -1.90 -10.80
C MET A 153 12.41 -3.35 -10.34
N PRO A 154 12.15 -4.36 -11.18
CA PRO A 154 12.43 -5.75 -10.82
C PRO A 154 13.91 -5.98 -10.51
N LEU A 155 14.18 -6.90 -9.60
CA LEU A 155 15.52 -7.44 -9.39
C LEU A 155 16.00 -8.14 -10.67
N THR A 156 17.21 -7.82 -11.12
CA THR A 156 17.90 -8.62 -12.14
C THR A 156 18.60 -9.82 -11.51
N THR A 157 18.98 -10.82 -12.31
CA THR A 157 19.79 -11.97 -11.87
C THR A 157 20.98 -11.52 -11.01
N GLY A 158 21.13 -12.14 -9.83
CA GLY A 158 22.20 -11.82 -8.86
C GLY A 158 21.92 -10.64 -7.91
N GLN A 159 20.89 -9.82 -8.14
CA GLN A 159 20.53 -8.75 -7.20
C GLN A 159 19.75 -9.30 -6.00
N LYS A 160 20.17 -8.91 -4.79
CA LYS A 160 19.48 -9.22 -3.52
C LYS A 160 18.76 -8.01 -2.90
N GLU A 161 18.88 -6.82 -3.49
CA GLU A 161 18.28 -5.58 -2.98
C GLU A 161 17.66 -4.73 -4.08
N LEU A 162 16.56 -4.02 -3.77
CA LEU A 162 15.88 -3.10 -4.67
C LEU A 162 16.78 -1.87 -4.99
N GLN A 163 17.28 -1.80 -6.23
CA GLN A 163 18.17 -0.71 -6.64
C GLN A 163 17.45 0.59 -6.99
N THR A 164 16.29 0.50 -7.65
CA THR A 164 15.59 1.65 -8.23
C THR A 164 14.10 1.60 -7.92
N GLY A 165 13.55 2.70 -7.38
CA GLY A 165 12.11 2.81 -7.14
C GLY A 165 11.69 4.23 -6.75
N PHE A 166 10.44 4.59 -7.01
CA PHE A 166 9.90 5.93 -6.77
C PHE A 166 8.40 5.95 -6.47
N VAL A 167 7.94 7.08 -5.92
CA VAL A 167 6.53 7.42 -5.78
C VAL A 167 6.21 8.72 -6.52
N GLU A 168 5.03 8.77 -7.15
CA GLU A 168 4.42 9.98 -7.69
C GLU A 168 2.97 10.12 -7.21
N ILE A 169 2.51 11.35 -6.99
CA ILE A 169 1.09 11.66 -6.79
C ILE A 169 0.54 12.22 -8.10
N TRP A 170 -0.70 11.86 -8.44
CA TRP A 170 -1.44 12.40 -9.57
C TRP A 170 -2.84 12.86 -9.11
N HIS A 171 -3.34 13.96 -9.67
CA HIS A 171 -4.64 14.56 -9.36
C HIS A 171 -5.38 15.01 -10.63
N LEU A 172 -6.63 15.48 -10.50
CA LEU A 172 -7.43 15.97 -11.63
C LEU A 172 -7.44 17.52 -11.68
N ILE A 173 -6.82 18.11 -12.70
CA ILE A 173 -6.91 19.56 -13.00
C ILE A 173 -7.72 19.75 -14.29
N LYS A 174 -8.79 20.56 -14.23
CA LYS A 174 -9.65 20.90 -15.38
C LYS A 174 -10.09 19.67 -16.22
N GLY A 175 -10.35 18.55 -15.54
CA GLY A 175 -10.77 17.29 -16.18
C GLY A 175 -9.64 16.41 -16.74
N LYS A 176 -8.35 16.75 -16.52
CA LYS A 176 -7.20 15.97 -16.99
C LYS A 176 -6.31 15.48 -15.83
N ALA A 177 -5.80 14.26 -15.95
CA ALA A 177 -4.84 13.69 -15.01
C ALA A 177 -3.50 14.44 -15.08
N THR A 178 -3.07 15.00 -13.96
CA THR A 178 -1.85 15.85 -13.85
C THR A 178 -0.99 15.36 -12.69
N LYS A 179 0.34 15.35 -12.88
CA LYS A 179 1.33 14.99 -11.85
C LYS A 179 1.39 16.09 -10.78
N ASP A 180 1.35 15.71 -9.51
CA ASP A 180 1.24 16.60 -8.35
C ASP A 180 2.60 16.71 -7.63
N GLY A 181 3.29 17.83 -7.86
CA GLY A 181 4.69 18.00 -7.47
C GLY A 181 5.63 17.11 -8.30
N ASP A 182 6.78 16.72 -7.73
CA ASP A 182 7.78 15.89 -8.40
C ASP A 182 7.89 14.46 -7.87
N ARG A 183 8.52 13.62 -8.69
CA ARG A 183 8.87 12.22 -8.38
C ARG A 183 9.77 12.17 -7.16
N LYS A 184 9.45 11.30 -6.21
CA LYS A 184 10.23 11.12 -4.97
C LYS A 184 10.83 9.71 -4.96
N ASN A 185 12.16 9.62 -4.96
CA ASN A 185 12.86 8.33 -4.98
C ASN A 185 12.69 7.58 -3.66
N LEU A 186 12.36 6.29 -3.76
CA LEU A 186 12.38 5.31 -2.68
C LEU A 186 13.76 4.66 -2.57
N PHE A 187 14.28 4.20 -3.72
CA PHE A 187 15.55 3.49 -3.88
C PHE A 187 16.37 4.12 -5.03
N PRO A 188 17.69 4.33 -4.86
CA PRO A 188 18.42 4.21 -3.59
C PRO A 188 17.90 5.24 -2.56
N ILE A 189 18.02 4.91 -1.27
CA ILE A 189 17.48 5.74 -0.18
C ILE A 189 18.22 7.09 -0.16
N PRO A 190 17.55 8.24 -0.37
CA PRO A 190 18.23 9.54 -0.39
C PRO A 190 18.85 9.90 0.95
N LYS A 191 20.01 10.58 0.96
CA LYS A 191 20.67 11.01 2.22
C LYS A 191 19.77 11.86 3.14
N SER A 192 18.79 12.57 2.57
CA SER A 192 17.80 13.39 3.26
C SER A 192 16.42 12.71 3.44
N HIS A 193 16.35 11.37 3.39
CA HIS A 193 15.07 10.63 3.35
C HIS A 193 14.10 10.89 4.51
N LYS A 194 14.59 11.26 5.71
CA LYS A 194 13.77 11.47 6.92
C LYS A 194 12.65 12.51 6.79
N THR A 195 12.70 13.38 5.78
CA THR A 195 11.64 14.36 5.48
C THR A 195 10.70 13.92 4.34
N GLN A 196 10.97 12.80 3.67
CA GLN A 196 10.18 12.33 2.52
C GLN A 196 8.88 11.66 2.98
N LYS A 197 7.78 12.26 2.52
CA LYS A 197 6.42 11.86 2.80
C LYS A 197 5.49 12.24 1.64
N LEU A 198 4.34 11.56 1.54
CA LEU A 198 3.18 12.16 0.87
C LEU A 198 2.49 13.12 1.83
N MET A 199 1.81 14.10 1.24
CA MET A 199 1.05 15.12 1.93
C MET A 199 -0.33 15.13 1.26
N MET A 200 -1.37 14.73 1.98
CA MET A 200 -2.75 14.69 1.47
C MET A 200 -3.65 15.54 2.37
N THR A 201 -4.47 16.40 1.77
CA THR A 201 -5.43 17.20 2.55
C THR A 201 -6.59 16.35 3.04
N LEU A 202 -7.26 16.75 4.12
CA LEU A 202 -8.52 16.12 4.52
C LEU A 202 -9.58 16.18 3.41
N TYR A 203 -9.56 17.19 2.54
CA TYR A 203 -10.45 17.24 1.39
C TYR A 203 -10.08 16.24 0.28
N ASP A 204 -8.81 15.90 0.11
CA ASP A 204 -8.40 14.81 -0.79
C ASP A 204 -8.91 13.47 -0.27
N ILE A 205 -8.77 13.21 1.03
CA ILE A 205 -9.13 11.91 1.63
C ILE A 205 -10.65 11.78 1.79
N LEU A 206 -11.36 12.78 2.33
CA LEU A 206 -12.80 12.68 2.62
C LEU A 206 -13.71 13.17 1.48
N ARG A 207 -13.21 14.07 0.61
CA ARG A 207 -13.98 14.71 -0.49
C ARG A 207 -15.34 15.22 -0.02
N ASN A 208 -16.44 14.73 -0.61
CA ASN A 208 -17.81 15.13 -0.27
C ASN A 208 -18.28 14.61 1.10
N GLN A 209 -17.60 13.62 1.71
CA GLN A 209 -17.88 13.18 3.07
C GLN A 209 -17.21 14.07 4.13
N TYR A 210 -16.38 15.05 3.74
CA TYR A 210 -15.67 15.93 4.68
C TYR A 210 -16.61 16.51 5.75
N ASN A 211 -17.66 17.23 5.34
CA ASN A 211 -18.58 17.90 6.27
C ASN A 211 -19.29 16.94 7.25
N ASN A 212 -19.32 15.63 6.95
CA ASN A 212 -20.00 14.59 7.71
C ASN A 212 -19.05 13.76 8.61
N ARG A 213 -17.72 13.84 8.37
CA ARG A 213 -16.72 12.94 8.97
C ARG A 213 -15.48 13.64 9.54
N SER A 214 -15.19 14.87 9.11
CA SER A 214 -14.12 15.66 9.74
C SER A 214 -14.56 16.15 11.10
N ASN A 215 -13.70 16.00 12.11
CA ASN A 215 -13.85 16.70 13.38
C ASN A 215 -13.99 18.22 13.14
N LYS A 216 -14.97 18.88 13.78
CA LYS A 216 -15.34 20.30 13.52
C LYS A 216 -14.21 21.30 13.76
N SER A 217 -13.17 20.93 14.52
CA SER A 217 -11.98 21.75 14.77
C SER A 217 -10.95 21.71 13.63
N TRP A 218 -11.10 20.82 12.65
CA TRP A 218 -10.19 20.70 11.51
C TRP A 218 -10.66 21.53 10.33
N LYS A 219 -9.72 21.88 9.44
CA LYS A 219 -9.98 22.60 8.18
C LYS A 219 -9.70 21.70 6.97
N LYS A 220 -10.29 22.02 5.82
CA LYS A 220 -10.25 21.21 4.57
C LYS A 220 -8.86 21.06 3.97
N ASP A 221 -8.05 22.09 4.15
CA ASP A 221 -6.64 22.24 3.73
C ASP A 221 -5.65 21.55 4.69
N ARG A 222 -6.08 21.18 5.91
CA ARG A 222 -5.18 20.52 6.86
C ARG A 222 -4.76 19.15 6.34
N VAL A 223 -3.47 18.86 6.50
CA VAL A 223 -2.76 17.76 5.84
C VAL A 223 -2.50 16.61 6.81
N VAL A 224 -2.68 15.38 6.34
CA VAL A 224 -2.12 14.17 6.94
C VAL A 224 -0.87 13.77 6.14
N ALA A 225 0.18 13.38 6.87
CA ALA A 225 1.46 12.97 6.33
C ALA A 225 1.53 11.45 6.22
N LEU A 226 2.12 10.94 5.13
CA LEU A 226 2.44 9.52 4.97
C LEU A 226 3.95 9.34 4.73
N PRO A 227 4.76 8.99 5.75
CA PRO A 227 6.21 8.81 5.63
C PRO A 227 6.59 7.67 4.68
N PHE A 228 7.78 7.77 4.07
CA PHE A 228 8.30 6.75 3.15
C PHE A 228 9.07 5.61 3.82
N ASP A 229 9.55 5.80 5.04
CA ASP A 229 10.41 4.82 5.70
C ASP A 229 9.67 3.52 6.09
N PRO A 230 8.39 3.53 6.51
CA PRO A 230 7.58 2.31 6.64
C PRO A 230 7.45 1.54 5.31
N LEU A 231 7.16 2.23 4.19
CA LEU A 231 7.09 1.61 2.86
C LEU A 231 8.42 0.96 2.47
N ARG A 232 9.55 1.60 2.75
CA ARG A 232 10.89 1.02 2.53
C ARG A 232 11.13 -0.22 3.37
N GLY A 233 10.66 -0.23 4.62
CA GLY A 233 10.67 -1.41 5.49
C GLY A 233 9.91 -2.58 4.88
N TYR A 234 8.62 -2.39 4.62
CA TYR A 234 7.77 -3.44 4.02
C TYR A 234 8.31 -3.93 2.67
N LEU A 235 8.80 -3.02 1.81
CA LEU A 235 9.37 -3.40 0.52
C LEU A 235 10.66 -4.21 0.65
N LYS A 236 11.54 -3.89 1.61
CA LYS A 236 12.73 -4.72 1.91
C LYS A 236 12.32 -6.10 2.41
N GLU A 237 11.42 -6.16 3.38
CA GLU A 237 10.94 -7.41 3.97
C GLU A 237 10.28 -8.32 2.91
N ALA A 238 9.36 -7.78 2.11
CA ALA A 238 8.71 -8.52 1.03
C ALA A 238 9.67 -8.95 -0.08
N THR A 239 10.77 -8.20 -0.30
CA THR A 239 11.84 -8.60 -1.23
C THR A 239 12.65 -9.77 -0.66
N TRP A 240 12.99 -9.76 0.63
CA TRP A 240 13.64 -10.89 1.31
C TRP A 240 12.77 -12.15 1.25
N ARG A 241 11.48 -12.05 1.59
CA ARG A 241 10.52 -13.18 1.47
C ARG A 241 10.40 -13.69 0.03
N TYR A 242 10.39 -12.81 -0.97
CA TYR A 242 10.37 -13.18 -2.39
C TYR A 242 11.66 -13.91 -2.82
N LEU A 243 12.83 -13.50 -2.33
CA LEU A 243 14.11 -14.15 -2.62
C LEU A 243 14.20 -15.55 -2.02
N ILE A 244 13.65 -15.77 -0.81
CA ILE A 244 13.49 -17.12 -0.22
C ILE A 244 12.56 -17.96 -1.10
N GLN A 245 11.39 -17.44 -1.47
CA GLN A 245 10.43 -18.16 -2.35
C GLN A 245 10.99 -18.50 -3.74
N LYS A 246 12.07 -17.85 -4.18
CA LYS A 246 12.80 -18.15 -5.42
C LYS A 246 14.08 -18.97 -5.19
N ASN A 247 14.37 -19.39 -3.97
CA ASN A 247 15.60 -20.10 -3.56
C ASN A 247 16.90 -19.34 -3.94
N VAL A 248 16.87 -18.00 -3.85
CA VAL A 248 18.02 -17.12 -4.15
C VAL A 248 18.83 -16.78 -2.89
N ILE A 249 18.20 -16.94 -1.72
CA ILE A 249 18.80 -16.90 -0.39
C ILE A 249 18.18 -18.01 0.46
N GLU A 250 18.90 -18.46 1.47
CA GLU A 250 18.43 -19.48 2.42
C GLU A 250 17.47 -18.87 3.46
N ASN A 251 16.72 -19.73 4.15
CA ASN A 251 15.83 -19.34 5.24
C ASN A 251 16.53 -19.60 6.57
N ASP A 252 17.31 -18.64 7.04
CA ASP A 252 18.07 -18.71 8.30
C ASP A 252 17.18 -18.71 9.56
N GLY A 253 15.86 -18.94 9.41
CA GLY A 253 14.82 -18.74 10.42
C GLY A 253 14.33 -19.99 11.13
N ASP A 254 14.93 -21.16 10.90
CA ASP A 254 14.57 -22.43 11.57
C ASP A 254 15.39 -22.69 12.85
N GLU A 255 15.87 -21.63 13.54
CA GLU A 255 16.20 -21.71 14.97
C GLU A 255 14.91 -21.92 15.79
N SER A 256 14.42 -23.16 15.74
CA SER A 256 13.48 -23.67 16.74
C SER A 256 14.15 -23.55 18.11
N PRO A 257 13.55 -22.87 19.10
CA PRO A 257 14.16 -22.71 20.41
C PRO A 257 14.36 -24.09 21.05
N SER A 258 15.61 -24.52 21.18
CA SER A 258 15.96 -25.82 21.76
C SER A 258 15.52 -25.86 23.21
N SER A 259 14.58 -26.74 23.53
CA SER A 259 13.99 -26.90 24.87
C SER A 259 14.97 -27.61 25.81
N SER A 260 16.05 -26.91 26.19
CA SER A 260 17.17 -27.48 26.95
C SER A 260 17.86 -26.43 27.82
N GLU A 261 17.18 -25.93 28.85
CA GLU A 261 17.84 -25.23 29.97
C GLU A 261 17.05 -25.32 31.31
N ASP A 262 16.58 -26.53 31.64
CA ASP A 262 16.21 -26.89 33.03
C ASP A 262 17.49 -27.19 33.85
N GLU A 263 18.38 -26.20 34.02
CA GLU A 263 19.41 -26.25 35.08
C GLU A 263 18.94 -25.51 36.33
N ASN A 264 18.37 -26.26 37.28
CA ASN A 264 18.13 -25.76 38.64
C ASN A 264 19.46 -25.34 39.30
N LYS A 265 19.67 -24.04 39.49
CA LYS A 265 20.67 -23.50 40.43
C LYS A 265 20.01 -22.89 41.65
N GLU A 266 19.62 -23.81 42.53
CA GLU A 266 19.32 -23.56 43.94
C GLU A 266 20.45 -22.72 44.56
N THR A 267 20.13 -21.49 44.97
CA THR A 267 21.09 -20.61 45.65
C THR A 267 20.38 -19.95 46.83
N THR A 268 20.60 -20.49 48.03
CA THR A 268 20.05 -19.96 49.28
C THR A 268 20.79 -18.70 49.70
N SER A 269 20.05 -17.66 50.08
CA SER A 269 20.56 -16.50 50.82
C SER A 269 19.65 -16.24 52.00
N GLU A 270 20.14 -16.51 53.20
CA GLU A 270 19.42 -16.26 54.46
C GLU A 270 19.58 -14.81 54.91
N ASP A 271 18.59 -14.40 55.71
CA ASP A 271 18.52 -13.24 56.62
C ASP A 271 19.71 -13.22 57.64
N GLU A 272 19.87 -12.32 58.62
CA GLU A 272 19.14 -11.21 59.29
C GLU A 272 20.26 -10.31 59.94
N ASN A 273 20.15 -9.07 60.47
CA ASN A 273 19.09 -8.07 60.65
C ASN A 273 19.74 -6.69 61.02
N GLU A 274 18.92 -5.62 61.10
CA GLU A 274 19.08 -4.44 62.02
C GLU A 274 20.35 -3.55 61.91
N GLU A 275 20.45 -2.34 62.51
CA GLU A 275 19.71 -1.72 63.62
C GLU A 275 19.47 -0.18 63.41
N SER A 276 18.65 0.43 64.28
CA SER A 276 18.26 1.86 64.35
C SER A 276 19.42 2.86 64.57
N THR A 277 19.31 4.16 64.19
CA THR A 277 18.84 5.32 65.00
C THR A 277 19.14 6.65 64.25
N SER A 278 18.67 7.87 64.61
CA SER A 278 17.41 8.39 65.19
C SER A 278 17.44 9.95 65.19
N GLU A 279 16.28 10.63 65.32
CA GLU A 279 16.14 12.09 65.65
C GLU A 279 16.72 13.14 64.65
N ASP A 280 16.50 14.45 64.80
CA ASP A 280 15.26 15.25 65.01
C ASP A 280 15.55 16.75 64.71
N SER A 281 14.52 17.56 64.44
CA SER A 281 14.54 19.03 64.30
C SER A 281 15.37 19.60 63.13
N GLY A 282 15.16 20.84 62.66
CA GLY A 282 14.13 21.84 62.97
C GLY A 282 14.64 23.25 62.61
N GLY A 283 13.80 24.10 62.01
CA GLY A 283 14.19 25.49 61.72
C GLY A 283 13.33 26.20 60.68
N SER A 284 12.69 27.31 61.06
CA SER A 284 12.02 28.25 60.15
C SER A 284 12.92 29.45 59.86
N GLY A 285 12.77 30.06 58.68
CA GLY A 285 13.47 31.28 58.26
C GLY A 285 12.90 31.83 56.96
#